data_AF-G1MYE8-F1
#
_entry.id   AF-G1MYE8-F1
#
_cell.length_a   1.000
_cell.length_b   1.000
_cell.length_c   1.000
_cell.angle_alpha   90.00
_cell.angle_beta   90.00
_cell.angle_gamma   90.00
#
_symmetry.space_group_name_H-M   'P 1'
#
loop_
_entity.id
_entity.type
_entity.pdbx_description
1 polymer ?
#
loop_
_entity_poly.entity_id
_entity_poly.type
_entity_poly.pdbx_seq_one_letter_code
_entity_poly.pdbx_strand_id
1 'polypeptide(L)'
;QQVQGGDPAPLLCPRQARILCPVLGSPVEKDRDLLAGVQQRSMKMFKALEHLPYEERLSNLGLFSLWKRALRGDLINVYKYVKGGGRQMDQVRIFSVVCSERTRSKGLKLVHRKFHTNMWKSFFMWRQRIRLYLEGTGINPVPVDLHEQQLSQEQHSRAHINERFQDQRSDVSGPHLLPVRALNEVFIGESLSSRASYYEISVDDGPWEKQKSSGLNVCTGTGSKAWSYNINKVANQAVEEILNIAKKHGSLNMPLNTELVQKVTNDYNESLLYSPEEPKMFFSIREPIVNRVFSSSRQRGFSSKVCVRSRCWDACMVIDGGTSFEFNDGAIASILIDKEDALCTVLLEE
;
A
#
# COMPACT_ATOMS: atom_id res chain seq x y z
N GLN A 1 -31.02 21.09 15.07
CA GLN A 1 -30.04 20.87 13.99
C GLN A 1 -28.65 21.09 14.58
N GLN A 2 -28.01 20.01 15.01
CA GLN A 2 -26.59 19.98 15.35
C GLN A 2 -25.87 19.29 14.19
N VAL A 3 -24.87 19.95 13.61
CA VAL A 3 -23.95 19.33 12.64
C VAL A 3 -22.72 18.88 13.43
N GLN A 4 -22.51 17.56 13.43
CA GLN A 4 -21.39 16.86 14.05
C GLN A 4 -20.05 17.22 13.39
N GLY A 5 -19.00 17.20 14.20
CA GLY A 5 -17.62 17.48 13.82
C GLY A 5 -17.05 16.45 12.85
N GLY A 6 -16.31 16.95 11.85
CA GLY A 6 -15.48 16.13 10.96
C GLY A 6 -14.13 15.82 11.58
N ASP A 7 -13.63 14.63 11.26
CA ASP A 7 -12.38 14.05 11.73
C ASP A 7 -11.13 14.92 11.48
N PRO A 8 -10.09 14.82 12.33
CA PRO A 8 -8.83 15.53 12.14
C PRO A 8 -8.04 14.96 10.96
N ALA A 9 -7.46 15.87 10.16
CA ALA A 9 -6.56 15.51 9.06
C ALA A 9 -5.32 14.75 9.58
N PRO A 10 -4.78 13.76 8.83
CA PRO A 10 -3.61 13.01 9.26
C PRO A 10 -2.38 13.91 9.34
N LEU A 11 -1.71 13.90 10.49
CA LEU A 11 -0.40 14.50 10.72
C LEU A 11 0.65 13.70 9.93
N LEU A 12 0.98 14.17 8.73
CA LEU A 12 2.09 13.64 7.94
C LEU A 12 3.44 13.99 8.61
N CYS A 13 4.30 12.98 8.68
CA CYS A 13 5.60 13.02 9.33
C CYS A 13 6.56 14.01 8.62
N PRO A 14 7.44 14.75 9.33
CA PRO A 14 8.20 15.87 8.76
C PRO A 14 9.16 15.53 7.61
N ARG A 15 9.46 14.25 7.40
CA ARG A 15 10.38 13.78 6.35
C ARG A 15 9.71 13.61 4.97
N GLN A 16 8.39 13.54 4.88
CA GLN A 16 7.66 13.38 3.61
C GLN A 16 7.31 14.71 2.91
N ALA A 17 7.55 15.85 3.57
CA ALA A 17 7.26 17.17 3.02
C ALA A 17 8.30 17.72 2.03
N ARG A 18 9.40 16.99 1.78
CA ARG A 18 10.54 17.49 0.99
C ARG A 18 10.41 17.33 -0.53
N ILE A 19 9.41 16.59 -1.04
CA ILE A 19 9.43 16.15 -2.46
C ILE A 19 8.11 16.43 -3.19
N LEU A 20 7.53 17.62 -3.02
CA LEU A 20 6.28 17.99 -3.70
C LEU A 20 6.40 19.20 -4.67
N CYS A 21 7.59 19.55 -5.17
CA CYS A 21 7.74 20.74 -6.01
C CYS A 21 8.86 20.66 -7.07
N PRO A 22 8.53 20.39 -8.34
CA PRO A 22 9.37 20.83 -9.47
C PRO A 22 8.82 22.08 -10.19
N VAL A 23 7.52 22.38 -10.12
CA VAL A 23 6.88 23.43 -10.96
C VAL A 23 6.47 24.70 -10.20
N LEU A 24 6.52 24.68 -8.87
CA LEU A 24 6.49 25.87 -8.02
C LEU A 24 7.78 25.79 -7.22
N GLY A 25 8.76 26.64 -7.53
CA GLY A 25 10.14 26.50 -7.06
C GLY A 25 10.22 25.95 -5.63
N SER A 26 10.93 24.84 -5.45
CA SER A 26 11.21 24.32 -4.12
C SER A 26 11.80 25.46 -3.31
N PRO A 27 11.29 25.76 -2.11
CA PRO A 27 12.05 26.62 -1.25
C PRO A 27 13.22 25.74 -0.79
N VAL A 28 14.38 26.00 -1.40
CA VAL A 28 15.69 25.45 -1.00
C VAL A 28 15.78 25.54 0.52
N GLU A 29 16.57 24.71 1.22
CA GLU A 29 16.75 24.83 2.68
C GLU A 29 17.04 26.29 3.11
N LYS A 30 17.69 27.06 2.23
CA LYS A 30 17.87 28.53 2.30
C LYS A 30 16.57 29.33 2.49
N ASP A 31 15.48 28.99 1.80
CA ASP A 31 14.19 29.68 1.91
C ASP A 31 13.44 29.31 3.19
N ARG A 32 13.60 28.08 3.69
CA ARG A 32 13.10 27.68 5.02
C ARG A 32 13.79 28.50 6.11
N ASP A 33 15.11 28.66 6.01
CA ASP A 33 15.91 29.43 6.96
C ASP A 33 15.64 30.94 6.84
N LEU A 34 15.42 31.45 5.63
CA LEU A 34 14.97 32.83 5.38
C LEU A 34 13.61 33.10 6.03
N LEU A 35 12.62 32.22 5.81
CA LEU A 35 11.28 32.36 6.39
C LEU A 35 11.31 32.23 7.91
N ALA A 36 12.09 31.29 8.46
CA ALA A 36 12.33 31.18 9.89
C ALA A 36 12.99 32.44 10.45
N GLY A 37 14.00 32.99 9.75
CA GLY A 37 14.68 34.23 10.13
C GLY A 37 13.77 35.46 10.08
N VAL A 38 12.86 35.55 9.12
CA VAL A 38 11.83 36.61 9.07
C VAL A 38 10.92 36.53 10.31
N GLN A 39 10.38 35.34 10.60
CA GLN A 39 9.49 35.15 11.74
C GLN A 39 10.21 35.40 13.06
N GLN A 40 11.45 34.92 13.21
CA GLN A 40 12.27 35.11 14.39
C GLN A 40 12.60 36.59 14.63
N ARG A 41 12.92 37.37 13.59
CA ARG A 41 13.13 38.82 13.70
C ARG A 41 11.87 39.56 14.16
N SER A 42 10.71 39.20 13.63
CA SER A 42 9.43 39.76 14.10
C SER A 42 9.13 39.39 15.55
N MET A 43 9.49 38.17 15.97
CA MET A 43 9.23 37.68 17.33
C MET A 43 10.24 38.18 18.37
N LYS A 44 11.41 38.68 17.96
CA LYS A 44 12.36 39.37 18.84
C LYS A 44 11.82 40.68 19.41
N MET A 45 10.78 41.25 18.80
CA MET A 45 10.12 42.44 19.33
C MET A 45 9.29 42.18 20.60
N PHE A 46 9.00 40.92 20.92
CA PHE A 46 8.31 40.55 22.17
C PHE A 46 9.34 40.31 23.27
N LYS A 47 9.67 41.36 24.04
CA LYS A 47 10.65 41.31 25.15
C LYS A 47 10.41 40.15 26.13
N ALA A 48 9.15 39.80 26.38
CA ALA A 48 8.76 38.71 27.28
C ALA A 48 9.18 37.31 26.81
N LEU A 49 9.50 37.14 25.52
CA LEU A 49 9.87 35.85 24.91
C LEU A 49 11.28 35.87 24.30
N GLU A 50 12.05 36.93 24.57
CA GLU A 50 13.34 37.19 23.92
C GLU A 50 14.42 36.15 24.26
N HIS A 51 14.34 35.55 25.44
CA HIS A 51 15.30 34.56 25.97
C HIS A 51 14.99 33.12 25.55
N LEU A 52 13.79 32.86 25.00
CA LEU A 52 13.37 31.51 24.61
C LEU A 52 13.86 31.14 23.21
N PRO A 53 14.13 29.86 22.91
CA PRO A 53 14.44 29.41 21.55
C PRO A 53 13.23 29.55 20.62
N TYR A 54 13.48 29.66 19.31
CA TYR A 54 12.45 29.97 18.30
C TYR A 54 11.23 29.03 18.35
N GLU A 55 11.46 27.72 18.48
CA GLU A 55 10.39 26.72 18.55
C GLU A 55 9.53 26.84 19.82
N GLU A 56 10.13 27.21 20.96
CA GLU A 56 9.39 27.46 22.19
C GLU A 56 8.57 28.74 22.13
N ARG A 57 9.06 29.78 21.43
CA ARG A 57 8.26 30.99 21.18
C ARG A 57 7.03 30.69 20.33
N LEU A 58 7.17 29.83 19.32
CA LEU A 58 6.05 29.39 18.49
C LEU A 58 5.02 28.61 19.30
N SER A 59 5.50 27.71 20.17
CA SER A 59 4.66 26.91 21.06
C SER A 59 3.87 27.79 22.04
N ASN A 60 4.55 28.71 22.76
CA ASN A 60 3.91 29.61 23.73
C ASN A 60 2.87 30.55 23.10
N LEU A 61 3.03 30.91 21.82
CA LEU A 61 2.08 31.76 21.09
C LEU A 61 1.05 30.96 20.29
N GLY A 62 1.10 29.62 20.31
CA GLY A 62 0.21 28.76 19.52
C GLY A 62 0.33 28.97 18.01
N LEU A 63 1.51 29.40 17.52
CA LEU A 63 1.73 29.76 16.12
C LEU A 63 2.41 28.64 15.35
N PHE A 64 1.89 28.33 14.16
CA PHE A 64 2.63 27.52 13.19
C PHE A 64 3.78 28.32 12.55
N SER A 65 4.89 27.65 12.29
CA SER A 65 5.99 28.24 11.52
C SER A 65 5.52 28.69 10.13
N LEU A 66 6.11 29.76 9.61
CA LEU A 66 5.80 30.29 8.28
C LEU A 66 5.95 29.22 7.20
N TRP A 67 6.97 28.36 7.33
CA TRP A 67 7.16 27.19 6.48
C TRP A 67 5.95 26.24 6.49
N LYS A 68 5.49 25.83 7.69
CA LYS A 68 4.33 24.93 7.82
C LYS A 68 3.06 25.55 7.22
N ARG A 69 2.89 26.88 7.35
CA ARG A 69 1.76 27.60 6.76
C ARG A 69 1.85 27.69 5.23
N ALA A 70 3.05 27.90 4.68
CA ALA A 70 3.28 27.91 3.24
C ALA A 70 2.99 26.53 2.64
N LEU A 71 3.59 25.48 3.20
CA LEU A 71 3.38 24.09 2.77
C LEU A 71 1.90 23.68 2.84
N ARG A 72 1.19 24.08 3.91
CA ARG A 72 -0.26 23.86 4.01
C ARG A 72 -1.02 24.57 2.89
N GLY A 73 -0.62 25.79 2.52
CA GLY A 73 -1.19 26.53 1.40
C GLY A 73 -1.01 25.80 0.06
N ASP A 74 0.19 25.26 -0.18
CA ASP A 74 0.51 24.51 -1.39
C ASP A 74 -0.30 23.21 -1.48
N LEU A 75 -0.39 22.44 -0.38
CA LEU A 75 -1.19 21.22 -0.31
C LEU A 75 -2.70 21.49 -0.52
N ILE A 76 -3.22 22.60 0.02
CA ILE A 76 -4.61 23.02 -0.24
C ILE A 76 -4.82 23.35 -1.72
N ASN A 77 -3.84 23.97 -2.37
CA ASN A 77 -3.92 24.27 -3.80
C ASN A 77 -3.89 22.98 -4.63
N VAL A 78 -3.02 22.03 -4.32
CA VAL A 78 -3.00 20.70 -4.96
C VAL A 78 -4.35 20.00 -4.79
N TYR A 79 -4.91 19.97 -3.58
CA TYR A 79 -6.23 19.41 -3.32
C TYR A 79 -7.34 20.05 -4.17
N LYS A 80 -7.35 21.39 -4.27
CA LYS A 80 -8.31 22.13 -5.11
C LYS A 80 -8.19 21.77 -6.60
N TYR A 81 -6.98 21.50 -7.08
CA TYR A 81 -6.77 21.01 -8.45
C TYR A 81 -7.28 19.58 -8.64
N VAL A 82 -6.97 18.68 -7.69
CA VAL A 82 -7.40 17.27 -7.74
C VAL A 82 -8.92 17.13 -7.71
N LYS A 83 -9.63 17.99 -6.96
CA LYS A 83 -11.10 17.94 -6.86
C LYS A 83 -11.85 18.82 -7.88
N GLY A 84 -11.21 19.79 -8.54
CA GLY A 84 -11.88 20.86 -9.30
C GLY A 84 -11.92 20.71 -10.82
N GLY A 85 -11.81 19.50 -11.36
CA GLY A 85 -11.71 19.27 -12.81
C GLY A 85 -12.88 19.81 -13.64
N GLY A 86 -12.59 20.72 -14.58
CA GLY A 86 -13.45 20.97 -15.73
C GLY A 86 -13.71 22.43 -16.08
N ARG A 87 -12.72 23.17 -16.62
CA ARG A 87 -12.95 24.24 -17.63
C ARG A 87 -11.70 24.35 -18.54
N GLN A 88 -11.92 24.23 -19.84
CA GLN A 88 -10.92 24.28 -20.91
C GLN A 88 -10.56 25.75 -21.22
N MET A 89 -9.27 26.11 -21.29
CA MET A 89 -8.82 27.42 -21.82
C MET A 89 -7.40 27.35 -22.40
N ASP A 90 -7.17 28.23 -23.39
CA ASP A 90 -6.11 28.25 -24.40
C ASP A 90 -4.65 28.33 -23.93
N GLN A 91 -3.79 27.82 -24.81
CA GLN A 91 -2.34 27.77 -24.71
C GLN A 91 -1.69 29.16 -24.83
N VAL A 92 -0.52 29.29 -24.18
CA VAL A 92 0.54 30.33 -24.34
C VAL A 92 0.66 31.37 -23.20
N ARG A 93 1.84 31.29 -22.52
CA ARG A 93 2.44 32.09 -21.42
C ARG A 93 2.17 31.62 -19.97
N ILE A 94 3.21 31.04 -19.38
CA ILE A 94 3.25 30.37 -18.05
C ILE A 94 3.22 31.38 -16.88
N PHE A 95 3.69 32.62 -17.10
CA PHE A 95 3.61 33.70 -16.12
C PHE A 95 3.27 35.02 -16.82
N SER A 96 2.44 35.85 -16.19
CA SER A 96 2.27 37.26 -16.55
C SER A 96 2.88 38.12 -15.45
N VAL A 97 3.83 38.98 -15.82
CA VAL A 97 4.37 39.99 -14.91
C VAL A 97 3.41 41.17 -14.90
N VAL A 98 2.87 41.50 -13.73
CA VAL A 98 2.02 42.69 -13.56
C VAL A 98 2.80 43.72 -12.77
N CYS A 99 2.86 44.94 -13.30
CA CYS A 99 3.41 46.09 -12.59
C CYS A 99 2.36 46.56 -11.56
N SER A 100 2.73 46.57 -10.28
CA SER A 100 1.83 46.96 -9.18
C SER A 100 2.33 48.26 -8.56
N GLU A 101 1.50 49.31 -8.60
CA GLU A 101 1.85 50.65 -8.11
C GLU A 101 1.87 50.80 -6.57
N ARG A 102 1.73 49.71 -5.80
CA ARG A 102 1.80 49.77 -4.34
C ARG A 102 3.24 49.89 -3.83
N THR A 103 3.47 50.95 -3.07
CA THR A 103 4.77 51.48 -2.59
C THR A 103 5.54 50.64 -1.55
N ARG A 104 5.23 49.34 -1.34
CA ARG A 104 5.86 48.52 -0.28
C ARG A 104 6.42 47.16 -0.71
N SER A 105 6.72 46.96 -1.99
CA SER A 105 7.54 45.85 -2.50
C SER A 105 8.15 46.21 -3.87
N LYS A 106 9.23 45.54 -4.30
CA LYS A 106 9.75 45.69 -5.68
C LYS A 106 8.59 45.44 -6.66
N GLY A 107 8.24 46.45 -7.46
CA GLY A 107 6.95 46.61 -8.18
C GLY A 107 6.63 45.60 -9.29
N LEU A 108 7.30 44.45 -9.36
CA LEU A 108 7.04 43.39 -10.32
C LEU A 108 6.48 42.17 -9.60
N LYS A 109 5.22 41.83 -9.88
CA LYS A 109 4.57 40.63 -9.32
C LYS A 109 4.38 39.60 -10.42
N LEU A 110 4.95 38.40 -10.24
CA LEU A 110 4.64 37.24 -11.07
C LEU A 110 3.25 36.74 -10.69
N VAL A 111 2.32 36.79 -11.62
CA VAL A 111 0.99 36.19 -11.48
C VAL A 111 1.01 34.87 -12.25
N HIS A 112 0.79 33.77 -11.54
CA HIS A 112 0.64 32.45 -12.16
C HIS A 112 -0.79 32.33 -12.71
N ARG A 113 -0.94 31.82 -13.94
CA ARG A 113 -2.26 31.35 -14.42
C ARG A 113 -2.49 29.90 -13.98
N LYS A 114 -3.74 29.45 -13.96
CA LYS A 114 -4.08 28.06 -13.64
C LYS A 114 -3.50 27.13 -14.72
N PHE A 115 -2.82 26.07 -14.28
CA PHE A 115 -2.06 25.17 -15.16
C PHE A 115 -2.97 24.27 -16.00
N HIS A 116 -2.44 23.85 -17.14
CA HIS A 116 -3.03 22.80 -17.97
C HIS A 116 -3.00 21.47 -17.21
N THR A 117 -4.18 20.90 -16.93
CA THR A 117 -4.35 19.58 -16.28
C THR A 117 -3.73 18.43 -17.07
N ASN A 118 -3.50 18.60 -18.38
CA ASN A 118 -2.93 17.54 -19.23
C ASN A 118 -1.43 17.29 -19.02
N MET A 119 -0.65 18.24 -18.47
CA MET A 119 0.75 18.00 -18.12
C MET A 119 0.90 17.10 -16.88
N TRP A 120 -0.16 16.98 -16.07
CA TRP A 120 -0.12 16.26 -14.80
C TRP A 120 -0.59 14.80 -14.91
N LYS A 121 -1.10 14.37 -16.08
CA LYS A 121 -1.56 12.98 -16.28
C LYS A 121 -0.44 11.95 -16.11
N SER A 122 0.82 12.34 -16.31
CA SER A 122 1.98 11.45 -16.16
C SER A 122 2.51 11.35 -14.72
N PHE A 123 2.07 12.22 -13.80
CA PHE A 123 2.56 12.27 -12.42
C PHE A 123 1.70 11.50 -11.42
N PHE A 124 0.52 11.03 -11.82
CA PHE A 124 -0.39 10.32 -10.92
C PHE A 124 -0.53 8.87 -11.35
N MET A 125 -0.34 7.96 -10.41
CA MET A 125 -0.49 6.51 -10.59
C MET A 125 -1.54 5.99 -9.62
N TRP A 126 -2.54 5.29 -10.16
CA TRP A 126 -3.62 4.69 -9.38
C TRP A 126 -3.28 3.27 -8.97
N ARG A 127 -2.86 3.08 -7.73
CA ARG A 127 -2.53 1.76 -7.20
C ARG A 127 -3.78 1.06 -6.72
N GLN A 128 -4.11 -0.09 -7.30
CA GLN A 128 -5.22 -0.90 -6.84
C GLN A 128 -4.98 -1.40 -5.41
N ARG A 129 -6.06 -1.56 -4.66
CA ARG A 129 -6.05 -2.14 -3.31
C ARG A 129 -7.07 -3.27 -3.22
N ILE A 130 -6.78 -4.24 -2.36
CA ILE A 130 -7.64 -5.40 -2.11
C ILE A 130 -8.68 -5.03 -1.07
N ARG A 131 -9.95 -5.27 -1.42
CA ARG A 131 -11.10 -5.25 -0.53
C ARG A 131 -11.36 -6.64 0.04
N LEU A 132 -11.71 -6.68 1.31
CA LEU A 132 -11.93 -7.92 2.06
C LEU A 132 -13.28 -7.89 2.77
N TYR A 133 -14.06 -8.94 2.58
CA TYR A 133 -15.23 -9.25 3.40
C TYR A 133 -14.97 -10.52 4.19
N LEU A 134 -15.33 -10.52 5.46
CA LEU A 134 -15.27 -11.68 6.35
C LEU A 134 -16.66 -12.11 6.78
N GLU A 135 -16.96 -13.41 6.73
CA GLU A 135 -18.21 -14.00 7.21
C GLU A 135 -18.03 -15.43 7.73
N GLY A 136 -19.01 -15.93 8.48
CA GLY A 136 -19.00 -17.30 8.99
C GLY A 136 -18.52 -17.40 10.44
N THR A 137 -18.21 -18.63 10.86
CA THR A 137 -17.83 -18.94 12.24
C THR A 137 -16.32 -18.88 12.43
N GLY A 138 -15.84 -18.60 13.64
CA GLY A 138 -14.39 -18.64 13.91
C GLY A 138 -13.61 -17.41 13.41
N ILE A 139 -14.32 -16.31 13.21
CA ILE A 139 -13.74 -14.98 12.95
C ILE A 139 -13.72 -14.19 14.24
N ASN A 140 -12.60 -13.50 14.47
CA ASN A 140 -12.51 -12.41 15.43
C ASN A 140 -12.36 -11.10 14.64
N PRO A 141 -13.34 -10.17 14.69
CA PRO A 141 -13.29 -8.92 13.93
C PRO A 141 -12.26 -7.94 14.49
N VAL A 142 -11.70 -8.20 15.68
CA VAL A 142 -10.67 -7.36 16.28
C VAL A 142 -9.33 -7.62 15.58
N PRO A 143 -8.76 -6.63 14.88
CA PRO A 143 -7.45 -6.78 14.28
C PRO A 143 -6.37 -6.86 15.34
N VAL A 144 -5.34 -7.67 15.08
CA VAL A 144 -4.09 -7.69 15.85
C VAL A 144 -3.00 -7.01 15.03
N ASP A 145 -2.38 -5.97 15.58
CA ASP A 145 -1.20 -5.35 14.97
C ASP A 145 0.05 -6.20 15.28
N LEU A 146 0.66 -6.75 14.22
CA LEU A 146 1.83 -7.61 14.33
C LEU A 146 3.09 -6.84 14.75
N HIS A 147 3.14 -5.52 14.52
CA HIS A 147 4.26 -4.68 14.96
C HIS A 147 4.24 -4.40 16.46
N GLU A 148 3.07 -4.40 17.10
CA GLU A 148 2.94 -4.28 18.56
C GLU A 148 3.33 -5.58 19.28
N GLN A 149 3.26 -6.74 18.61
CA GLN A 149 3.69 -8.03 19.18
C GLN A 149 5.20 -8.29 19.12
N GLN A 150 5.98 -7.49 18.36
CA GLN A 150 7.40 -7.75 18.14
C GLN A 150 8.29 -7.57 19.40
N LEU A 151 7.72 -7.28 20.58
CA LEU A 151 8.47 -7.01 21.83
C LEU A 151 7.94 -7.66 23.11
N SER A 152 7.01 -8.63 23.08
CA SER A 152 6.69 -9.39 24.31
C SER A 152 6.98 -10.88 24.17
N GLN A 153 8.21 -11.25 24.55
CA GLN A 153 8.67 -12.65 24.65
C GLN A 153 7.81 -13.49 25.63
N GLU A 154 6.96 -12.85 26.44
CA GLU A 154 5.99 -13.49 27.35
C GLU A 154 4.68 -13.94 26.67
N GLN A 155 4.32 -13.43 25.48
CA GLN A 155 3.11 -13.91 24.77
C GLN A 155 3.36 -15.18 23.97
N HIS A 156 4.60 -15.40 23.53
CA HIS A 156 5.00 -16.65 22.85
C HIS A 156 4.82 -17.89 23.73
N SER A 157 4.98 -17.77 25.05
CA SER A 157 4.69 -18.85 26.00
C SER A 157 3.20 -19.02 26.30
N ARG A 158 2.37 -18.00 26.07
CA ARG A 158 0.90 -18.07 26.27
C ARG A 158 0.15 -18.66 25.07
N ALA A 159 0.67 -18.50 23.85
CA ALA A 159 0.14 -19.22 22.67
C ALA A 159 0.30 -20.75 22.77
N HIS A 160 1.17 -21.24 23.66
CA HIS A 160 1.32 -22.66 23.98
C HIS A 160 0.44 -23.16 25.14
N ILE A 161 -0.28 -22.26 25.82
CA ILE A 161 -1.21 -22.66 26.88
C ILE A 161 -2.58 -22.80 26.23
N ASN A 162 -3.00 -24.07 26.04
CA ASN A 162 -4.37 -24.49 25.74
C ASN A 162 -5.32 -24.14 26.89
N GLU A 163 -5.40 -22.88 27.31
CA GLU A 163 -6.48 -22.41 28.17
C GLU A 163 -7.66 -22.06 27.28
N ARG A 164 -8.62 -23.00 27.25
CA ARG A 164 -9.96 -22.82 26.71
C ARG A 164 -10.62 -21.63 27.38
N PHE A 165 -10.44 -20.43 26.85
CA PHE A 165 -11.43 -19.39 27.05
C PHE A 165 -12.64 -19.78 26.20
N GLN A 166 -13.74 -20.10 26.88
CA GLN A 166 -15.06 -20.10 26.27
C GLN A 166 -15.37 -18.66 25.86
N ASP A 167 -14.86 -18.24 24.70
CA ASP A 167 -15.24 -16.96 24.15
C ASP A 167 -16.67 -17.05 23.64
N GLN A 168 -17.47 -16.08 24.08
CA GLN A 168 -18.77 -15.76 23.51
C GLN A 168 -18.54 -15.30 22.06
N ARG A 169 -18.36 -16.26 21.16
CA ARG A 169 -18.19 -16.01 19.73
C ARG A 169 -19.51 -15.46 19.19
N SER A 170 -19.50 -14.19 18.81
CA SER A 170 -20.62 -13.60 18.07
C SER A 170 -20.64 -14.21 16.67
N ASP A 171 -21.71 -14.93 16.33
CA ASP A 171 -22.01 -15.21 14.93
C ASP A 171 -22.19 -13.87 14.20
N VAL A 172 -21.21 -13.50 13.39
CA VAL A 172 -21.32 -12.32 12.53
C VAL A 172 -22.29 -12.68 11.41
N SER A 173 -23.51 -12.14 11.50
CA SER A 173 -24.55 -12.39 10.49
C SER A 173 -24.22 -11.63 9.20
N GLY A 174 -23.66 -12.37 8.23
CA GLY A 174 -23.40 -11.90 6.87
C GLY A 174 -21.99 -11.33 6.64
N PRO A 175 -21.67 -11.00 5.37
CA PRO A 175 -20.36 -10.49 4.97
C PRO A 175 -20.06 -9.13 5.57
N HIS A 176 -19.10 -9.10 6.50
CA HIS A 176 -18.60 -7.89 7.13
C HIS A 176 -17.42 -7.33 6.35
N LEU A 177 -17.58 -6.12 5.83
CA LEU A 177 -16.51 -5.39 5.15
C LEU A 177 -15.46 -4.95 6.17
N LEU A 178 -14.21 -5.40 5.99
CA LEU A 178 -13.12 -4.95 6.85
C LEU A 178 -12.84 -3.44 6.64
N PRO A 179 -12.44 -2.69 7.68
CA PRO A 179 -12.11 -1.28 7.55
C PRO A 179 -10.77 -1.05 6.82
N VAL A 180 -9.94 -2.09 6.72
CA VAL A 180 -8.61 -2.06 6.10
C VAL A 180 -8.65 -2.50 4.63
N ARG A 181 -7.66 -2.06 3.85
CA ARG A 181 -7.46 -2.41 2.44
C ARG A 181 -6.00 -2.79 2.23
N ALA A 182 -5.74 -3.93 1.61
CA ALA A 182 -4.37 -4.35 1.33
C ALA A 182 -3.83 -3.59 0.12
N LEU A 183 -2.67 -2.97 0.25
CA LEU A 183 -1.96 -2.31 -0.84
C LEU A 183 -1.04 -3.26 -1.59
N ASN A 184 -0.43 -4.21 -0.89
CA ASN A 184 0.54 -5.15 -1.43
C ASN A 184 -0.04 -6.55 -1.50
N GLU A 185 -0.32 -7.19 -0.36
CA GLU A 185 -0.81 -8.57 -0.32
C GLU A 185 -1.66 -8.91 0.91
N VAL A 186 -2.47 -9.95 0.72
CA VAL A 186 -3.17 -10.67 1.76
C VAL A 186 -2.60 -12.08 1.80
N PHE A 187 -2.22 -12.54 2.98
CA PHE A 187 -1.78 -13.90 3.23
C PHE A 187 -2.76 -14.63 4.13
N ILE A 188 -3.08 -15.87 3.81
CA ILE A 188 -3.91 -16.74 4.64
C ILE A 188 -3.15 -18.03 4.89
N GLY A 189 -3.00 -18.39 6.16
CA GLY A 189 -2.35 -19.65 6.54
C GLY A 189 -2.43 -19.92 8.05
N GLU A 190 -2.05 -21.12 8.44
CA GLU A 190 -1.85 -21.47 9.84
C GLU A 190 -0.64 -20.72 10.43
N SER A 191 -0.78 -20.28 11.68
CA SER A 191 0.24 -19.49 12.39
C SER A 191 1.52 -20.29 12.64
N LEU A 192 1.40 -21.61 12.83
CA LEU A 192 2.55 -22.49 13.01
C LEU A 192 3.05 -23.00 11.66
N SER A 193 4.28 -22.61 11.30
CA SER A 193 4.89 -22.93 10.01
C SER A 193 5.07 -24.42 9.71
N SER A 194 5.09 -25.28 10.73
CA SER A 194 5.17 -26.73 10.57
C SER A 194 3.83 -27.40 10.23
N ARG A 195 2.72 -26.64 10.23
CA ARG A 195 1.40 -27.16 9.95
C ARG A 195 0.90 -26.67 8.60
N ALA A 196 0.35 -27.61 7.83
CA ALA A 196 -0.22 -27.31 6.52
C ALA A 196 -1.65 -26.78 6.67
N SER A 197 -1.91 -25.66 6.01
CA SER A 197 -3.21 -25.02 5.95
C SER A 197 -4.16 -25.81 5.06
N TYR A 198 -5.34 -26.14 5.56
CA TYR A 198 -6.43 -26.73 4.77
C TYR A 198 -7.54 -25.71 4.59
N TYR A 199 -7.91 -25.44 3.34
CA TYR A 199 -8.97 -24.51 2.99
C TYR A 199 -9.65 -24.94 1.69
N GLU A 200 -10.80 -24.35 1.42
CA GLU A 200 -11.47 -24.43 0.12
C GLU A 200 -11.32 -23.07 -0.57
N ILE A 201 -11.02 -23.07 -1.86
CA ILE A 201 -10.81 -21.86 -2.65
C ILE A 201 -11.74 -21.85 -3.87
N SER A 202 -12.33 -20.69 -4.16
CA SER A 202 -13.08 -20.42 -5.38
C SER A 202 -12.50 -19.16 -6.03
N VAL A 203 -12.22 -19.23 -7.34
CA VAL A 203 -11.59 -18.15 -8.12
C VAL A 203 -12.59 -17.68 -9.17
N ASP A 204 -12.86 -16.37 -9.21
CA ASP A 204 -13.79 -15.72 -10.13
C ASP A 204 -15.15 -16.45 -10.24
N ASP A 205 -15.73 -16.79 -9.08
CA ASP A 205 -17.00 -17.52 -8.94
C ASP A 205 -17.01 -18.93 -9.59
N GLY A 206 -15.82 -19.50 -9.80
CA GLY A 206 -15.63 -20.88 -10.20
C GLY A 206 -15.96 -21.91 -9.11
N PRO A 207 -15.78 -23.20 -9.40
CA PRO A 207 -16.05 -24.26 -8.45
C PRO A 207 -15.15 -24.14 -7.21
N TRP A 208 -15.67 -24.56 -6.06
CA TRP A 208 -14.87 -24.67 -4.84
C TRP A 208 -13.94 -25.87 -4.92
N GLU A 209 -12.64 -25.62 -4.83
CA GLU A 209 -11.60 -26.64 -4.84
C GLU A 209 -10.99 -26.79 -3.44
N LYS A 210 -10.79 -28.04 -3.00
CA LYS A 210 -10.11 -28.33 -1.74
C LYS A 210 -8.61 -28.19 -1.93
N GLN A 211 -7.99 -27.34 -1.13
CA GLN A 211 -6.56 -27.08 -1.19
C GLN A 211 -5.90 -27.33 0.17
N LYS A 212 -4.75 -28.00 0.14
CA LYS A 212 -3.87 -28.11 1.29
C LYS A 212 -2.49 -27.61 0.91
N SER A 213 -1.92 -26.68 1.68
CA SER A 213 -0.69 -25.99 1.30
C SER A 213 -0.04 -25.29 2.51
N SER A 214 1.11 -24.66 2.34
CA SER A 214 1.73 -23.81 3.38
C SER A 214 1.01 -22.46 3.55
N GLY A 215 -0.04 -22.20 2.77
CA GLY A 215 -0.82 -20.97 2.77
C GLY A 215 -1.17 -20.47 1.37
N LEU A 216 -1.96 -19.41 1.33
CA LEU A 216 -2.42 -18.70 0.14
C LEU A 216 -1.92 -17.26 0.20
N ASN A 217 -1.27 -16.80 -0.86
CA ASN A 217 -0.90 -15.40 -1.05
C ASN A 217 -1.74 -14.80 -2.18
N VAL A 218 -2.31 -13.62 -1.95
CA VAL A 218 -3.03 -12.83 -2.96
C VAL A 218 -2.44 -11.42 -2.96
N CYS A 219 -1.88 -10.98 -4.08
CA CYS A 219 -1.22 -9.67 -4.17
C CYS A 219 -1.81 -8.77 -5.27
N THR A 220 -1.55 -7.47 -5.15
CA THR A 220 -1.80 -6.45 -6.18
C THR A 220 -0.58 -6.26 -7.08
N GLY A 221 -0.71 -5.47 -8.15
CA GLY A 221 0.43 -5.09 -9.00
C GLY A 221 1.50 -4.29 -8.26
N THR A 222 1.20 -3.73 -7.07
CA THR A 222 2.28 -3.22 -6.23
C THR A 222 2.98 -4.34 -5.47
N GLY A 223 2.21 -5.23 -4.82
CA GLY A 223 2.75 -6.37 -4.06
C GLY A 223 3.56 -7.34 -4.93
N SER A 224 3.31 -7.34 -6.25
CA SER A 224 4.06 -8.14 -7.22
C SER A 224 5.56 -7.83 -7.25
N LYS A 225 6.02 -6.69 -6.68
CA LYS A 225 7.46 -6.32 -6.57
C LYS A 225 8.06 -6.61 -5.19
N ALA A 226 7.27 -7.08 -4.23
CA ALA A 226 7.65 -7.23 -2.83
C ALA A 226 7.76 -8.71 -2.42
N TRP A 227 7.09 -9.13 -1.35
CA TRP A 227 7.17 -10.50 -0.85
C TRP A 227 6.61 -11.50 -1.87
N SER A 228 5.49 -11.18 -2.54
CA SER A 228 4.89 -12.04 -3.58
C SER A 228 5.86 -12.39 -4.71
N TYR A 229 6.73 -11.45 -5.11
CA TYR A 229 7.79 -11.71 -6.10
C TYR A 229 8.73 -12.80 -5.61
N ASN A 230 9.26 -12.62 -4.40
CA ASN A 230 10.32 -13.45 -3.85
C ASN A 230 9.88 -14.89 -3.60
N ILE A 231 8.59 -15.09 -3.31
CA ILE A 231 8.04 -16.43 -3.09
C ILE A 231 7.69 -17.17 -4.38
N ASN A 232 7.56 -16.47 -5.51
CA ASN A 232 7.15 -17.04 -6.80
C ASN A 232 8.27 -17.08 -7.86
N LYS A 233 9.34 -16.29 -7.66
CA LYS A 233 10.50 -16.26 -8.57
C LYS A 233 11.22 -17.60 -8.62
N VAL A 234 11.85 -17.87 -9.74
CA VAL A 234 12.72 -19.05 -9.93
C VAL A 234 14.18 -18.62 -9.94
N ALA A 235 15.04 -19.50 -9.41
CA ALA A 235 16.49 -19.35 -9.49
C ALA A 235 17.00 -19.96 -10.80
N ASN A 236 18.12 -19.42 -11.30
CA ASN A 236 18.81 -19.95 -12.49
C ASN A 236 19.05 -21.47 -12.38
N GLN A 237 19.45 -21.95 -11.19
CA GLN A 237 19.70 -23.37 -10.94
C GLN A 237 18.47 -24.24 -11.26
N ALA A 238 17.28 -23.83 -10.81
CA ALA A 238 16.06 -24.60 -11.04
C ALA A 238 15.71 -24.67 -12.54
N VAL A 239 15.89 -23.55 -13.25
CA VAL A 239 15.66 -23.48 -14.70
C VAL A 239 16.68 -24.35 -15.45
N GLU A 240 17.95 -24.30 -15.07
CA GLU A 240 19.00 -25.14 -15.65
C GLU A 240 18.72 -26.63 -15.45
N GLU A 241 18.32 -27.05 -14.24
CA GLU A 241 17.95 -28.44 -13.94
C GLU A 241 16.78 -28.91 -14.83
N ILE A 242 15.73 -28.11 -14.99
CA ILE A 242 14.57 -28.43 -15.85
C ILE A 242 14.98 -28.54 -17.32
N LEU A 243 15.75 -27.56 -17.83
CA LEU A 243 16.19 -27.57 -19.23
C LEU A 243 17.11 -28.76 -19.53
N ASN A 244 17.98 -29.13 -18.58
CA ASN A 244 18.80 -30.34 -18.68
C ASN A 244 17.96 -31.62 -18.77
N ILE A 245 16.87 -31.72 -18.01
CA ILE A 245 15.92 -32.84 -18.10
C ILE A 245 15.24 -32.86 -19.48
N ALA A 246 14.74 -31.72 -19.96
CA ALA A 246 14.11 -31.62 -21.28
C ALA A 246 15.07 -32.00 -22.43
N LYS A 247 16.35 -31.63 -22.31
CA LYS A 247 17.40 -32.07 -23.24
C LYS A 247 17.63 -33.58 -23.21
N LYS A 248 17.64 -34.21 -22.04
CA LYS A 248 17.77 -35.68 -21.90
C LYS A 248 16.63 -36.44 -22.58
N HIS A 249 15.42 -35.87 -22.59
CA HIS A 249 14.26 -36.46 -23.27
C HIS A 249 14.19 -36.16 -24.78
N GLY A 250 15.21 -35.52 -25.36
CA GLY A 250 15.25 -35.19 -26.80
C GLY A 250 14.27 -34.09 -27.21
N SER A 251 13.69 -33.35 -26.25
CA SER A 251 12.76 -32.27 -26.52
C SER A 251 13.45 -30.93 -26.85
N LEU A 252 14.78 -30.86 -26.72
CA LEU A 252 15.59 -29.67 -26.99
C LEU A 252 16.85 -30.04 -27.79
N ASN A 253 16.96 -29.51 -29.01
CA ASN A 253 18.11 -29.72 -29.91
C ASN A 253 19.08 -28.53 -29.93
N MET A 254 19.20 -27.78 -28.84
CA MET A 254 20.06 -26.60 -28.74
C MET A 254 21.07 -26.73 -27.58
N PRO A 255 22.28 -26.14 -27.70
CA PRO A 255 23.22 -26.09 -26.59
C PRO A 255 22.63 -25.26 -25.46
N LEU A 256 22.62 -25.80 -24.24
CA LEU A 256 22.26 -25.06 -23.05
C LEU A 256 23.47 -24.23 -22.64
N ASN A 257 23.38 -22.92 -22.80
CA ASN A 257 24.38 -21.97 -22.33
C ASN A 257 23.82 -21.16 -21.16
N THR A 258 24.72 -20.55 -20.38
CA THR A 258 24.35 -19.72 -19.22
C THR A 258 23.46 -18.54 -19.62
N GLU A 259 23.64 -18.00 -20.82
CA GLU A 259 22.83 -16.88 -21.33
C GLU A 259 21.36 -17.27 -21.53
N LEU A 260 21.08 -18.46 -22.08
CA LEU A 260 19.71 -18.95 -22.26
C LEU A 260 19.03 -19.18 -20.90
N VAL A 261 19.73 -19.79 -19.94
CA VAL A 261 19.22 -20.01 -18.58
C VAL A 261 18.87 -18.67 -17.94
N GLN A 262 19.77 -17.69 -18.02
CA GLN A 262 19.55 -16.37 -17.46
C GLN A 262 18.38 -15.66 -18.14
N LYS A 263 18.28 -15.74 -19.47
CA LYS A 263 17.20 -15.13 -20.24
C LYS A 263 15.84 -15.74 -19.87
N VAL A 264 15.72 -17.06 -19.89
CA VAL A 264 14.47 -17.75 -19.51
C VAL A 264 14.08 -17.43 -18.06
N THR A 265 15.07 -17.38 -17.16
CA THR A 265 14.84 -17.03 -15.76
C THR A 265 14.33 -15.59 -15.61
N ASN A 266 14.95 -14.64 -16.32
CA ASN A 266 14.54 -13.24 -16.34
C ASN A 266 13.14 -13.08 -16.94
N ASP A 267 12.89 -13.64 -18.12
CA ASP A 267 11.60 -13.57 -18.81
C ASP A 267 10.47 -14.13 -17.92
N TYR A 268 10.73 -15.25 -17.24
CA TYR A 268 9.76 -15.81 -16.29
C TYR A 268 9.56 -14.90 -15.08
N ASN A 269 10.63 -14.41 -14.45
CA ASN A 269 10.51 -13.59 -13.25
C ASN A 269 9.85 -12.23 -13.55
N GLU A 270 10.13 -11.64 -14.72
CA GLU A 270 9.46 -10.43 -15.22
C GLU A 270 7.96 -10.67 -15.46
N SER A 271 7.57 -11.88 -15.88
CA SER A 271 6.15 -12.23 -16.07
C SER A 271 5.32 -12.23 -14.77
N LEU A 272 5.98 -12.28 -13.60
CA LEU A 272 5.32 -12.15 -12.30
C LEU A 272 4.98 -10.69 -11.97
N LEU A 273 5.62 -9.73 -12.65
CA LEU A 273 5.40 -8.31 -12.44
C LEU A 273 4.25 -7.83 -13.33
N TYR A 274 3.39 -7.00 -12.77
CA TYR A 274 2.29 -6.38 -13.51
C TYR A 274 2.00 -4.99 -12.97
N SER A 275 1.27 -4.17 -13.73
CA SER A 275 1.10 -2.76 -13.38
C SER A 275 0.24 -2.61 -12.11
N PRO A 276 0.63 -1.73 -11.17
CA PRO A 276 -0.20 -1.38 -10.01
C PRO A 276 -1.57 -0.83 -10.37
N GLU A 277 -1.78 -0.37 -11.61
CA GLU A 277 -3.04 0.20 -12.08
C GLU A 277 -4.01 -0.85 -12.64
N GLU A 278 -3.55 -2.08 -12.87
CA GLU A 278 -4.39 -3.14 -13.41
C GLU A 278 -5.38 -3.64 -12.35
N PRO A 279 -6.70 -3.65 -12.63
CA PRO A 279 -7.73 -4.07 -11.70
C PRO A 279 -7.85 -5.60 -11.61
N LYS A 280 -6.71 -6.26 -11.38
CA LYS A 280 -6.59 -7.71 -11.21
C LYS A 280 -5.61 -8.00 -10.08
N MET A 281 -5.80 -9.14 -9.43
CA MET A 281 -4.93 -9.65 -8.38
C MET A 281 -4.32 -10.96 -8.81
N PHE A 282 -3.12 -11.22 -8.33
CA PHE A 282 -2.40 -12.45 -8.56
C PHE A 282 -2.48 -13.30 -7.30
N PHE A 283 -3.07 -14.48 -7.40
CA PHE A 283 -3.07 -15.46 -6.31
C PHE A 283 -1.99 -16.51 -6.55
N SER A 284 -1.38 -16.99 -5.47
CA SER A 284 -0.43 -18.09 -5.48
C SER A 284 -0.58 -18.97 -4.24
N ILE A 285 -0.72 -20.27 -4.47
CA ILE A 285 -0.82 -21.32 -3.46
C ILE A 285 0.61 -21.78 -3.16
N ARG A 286 1.07 -21.62 -1.91
CA ARG A 286 2.44 -21.97 -1.53
C ARG A 286 2.56 -23.46 -1.23
N GLU A 287 3.43 -24.16 -1.95
CA GLU A 287 3.79 -25.57 -1.69
C GLU A 287 2.55 -26.48 -1.59
N PRO A 288 1.73 -26.58 -2.65
CA PRO A 288 0.51 -27.37 -2.63
C PRO A 288 0.81 -28.86 -2.39
N ILE A 289 0.09 -29.46 -1.45
CA ILE A 289 0.10 -30.90 -1.21
C ILE A 289 -0.87 -31.54 -2.20
N VAL A 290 -0.35 -32.33 -3.14
CA VAL A 290 -1.15 -33.03 -4.16
C VAL A 290 -1.24 -34.52 -3.82
N ASN A 291 -2.47 -35.03 -3.71
CA ASN A 291 -2.76 -36.44 -3.49
C ASN A 291 -4.17 -36.80 -4.03
N ARG A 292 -4.71 -37.97 -3.67
CA ARG A 292 -6.05 -38.40 -4.14
C ARG A 292 -7.20 -37.46 -3.72
N VAL A 293 -7.02 -36.74 -2.62
CA VAL A 293 -8.05 -35.85 -2.03
C VAL A 293 -7.83 -34.40 -2.45
N PHE A 294 -6.57 -33.97 -2.54
CA PHE A 294 -6.18 -32.61 -2.91
C PHE A 294 -5.56 -32.61 -4.30
N SER A 295 -6.28 -32.02 -5.26
CA SER A 295 -5.75 -31.74 -6.60
C SER A 295 -5.48 -30.25 -6.72
N SER A 296 -4.31 -29.87 -7.22
CA SER A 296 -4.00 -28.48 -7.53
C SER A 296 -3.89 -28.32 -9.04
N SER A 297 -5.03 -28.04 -9.68
CA SER A 297 -5.10 -27.80 -11.13
C SER A 297 -4.37 -26.50 -11.50
N ARG A 298 -4.49 -25.49 -10.63
CA ARG A 298 -3.96 -24.14 -10.84
C ARG A 298 -3.36 -23.61 -9.55
N GLN A 299 -2.03 -23.70 -9.44
CA GLN A 299 -1.29 -23.22 -8.26
C GLN A 299 -1.26 -21.69 -8.16
N ARG A 300 -1.47 -20.99 -9.29
CA ARG A 300 -1.40 -19.53 -9.35
C ARG A 300 -2.13 -18.97 -10.56
N GLY A 301 -2.46 -17.70 -10.50
CA GLY A 301 -3.02 -17.01 -11.64
C GLY A 301 -3.52 -15.62 -11.32
N PHE A 302 -3.92 -14.91 -12.37
CA PHE A 302 -4.66 -13.68 -12.24
C PHE A 302 -6.15 -13.96 -12.05
N SER A 303 -6.78 -13.13 -11.23
CA SER A 303 -8.21 -13.16 -10.91
C SER A 303 -8.68 -11.76 -10.50
N SER A 304 -9.98 -11.54 -10.51
CA SER A 304 -10.62 -10.34 -9.97
C SER A 304 -11.21 -10.57 -8.58
N LYS A 305 -11.55 -11.82 -8.29
CA LYS A 305 -12.16 -12.27 -7.04
C LYS A 305 -11.63 -13.64 -6.63
N VAL A 306 -11.30 -13.79 -5.35
CA VAL A 306 -10.94 -15.06 -4.73
C VAL A 306 -11.73 -15.18 -3.43
N CYS A 307 -12.47 -16.27 -3.29
CA CYS A 307 -13.16 -16.62 -2.07
C CYS A 307 -12.44 -17.80 -1.40
N VAL A 308 -12.25 -17.71 -0.09
CA VAL A 308 -11.53 -18.72 0.69
C VAL A 308 -12.39 -19.11 1.88
N ARG A 309 -12.61 -20.40 2.07
CA ARG A 309 -13.23 -20.95 3.28
C ARG A 309 -12.17 -21.71 4.07
N SER A 310 -11.91 -21.26 5.29
CA SER A 310 -10.95 -21.87 6.17
C SER A 310 -11.46 -23.22 6.70
N ARG A 311 -10.55 -24.21 6.72
CA ARG A 311 -10.66 -25.47 7.47
C ARG A 311 -9.46 -25.64 8.42
N CYS A 312 -8.78 -24.53 8.70
CA CYS A 312 -7.56 -24.48 9.49
C CYS A 312 -7.86 -24.35 10.98
N TRP A 313 -6.84 -24.63 11.79
CA TRP A 313 -6.86 -24.33 13.23
C TRP A 313 -5.71 -23.42 13.60
N ASP A 314 -5.98 -22.38 14.39
CA ASP A 314 -5.00 -21.33 14.71
C ASP A 314 -4.41 -20.72 13.43
N ALA A 315 -5.30 -20.28 12.55
CA ALA A 315 -4.93 -19.62 11.30
C ALA A 315 -5.20 -18.13 11.36
N CYS A 316 -4.39 -17.40 10.61
CA CYS A 316 -4.50 -15.97 10.47
C CYS A 316 -4.61 -15.54 9.00
N MET A 317 -5.32 -14.43 8.80
CA MET A 317 -5.32 -13.65 7.58
C MET A 317 -4.53 -12.37 7.84
N VAL A 318 -3.37 -12.23 7.20
CA VAL A 318 -2.45 -11.11 7.36
C VAL A 318 -2.54 -10.17 6.16
N ILE A 319 -2.64 -8.87 6.43
CA ILE A 319 -2.78 -7.80 5.44
C ILE A 319 -1.53 -6.93 5.49
N ASP A 320 -0.86 -6.79 4.34
CA ASP A 320 0.36 -5.99 4.15
C ASP A 320 1.49 -6.27 5.15
N GLY A 321 1.47 -7.43 5.80
CA GLY A 321 2.43 -7.83 6.82
C GLY A 321 2.27 -7.11 8.17
N GLY A 322 1.29 -6.22 8.32
CA GLY A 322 1.09 -5.42 9.54
C GLY A 322 -0.12 -5.83 10.36
N THR A 323 -1.28 -6.03 9.71
CA THR A 323 -2.54 -6.30 10.41
C THR A 323 -2.97 -7.76 10.23
N SER A 324 -3.29 -8.45 11.32
CA SER A 324 -3.72 -9.84 11.32
C SER A 324 -5.17 -9.99 11.83
N PHE A 325 -5.91 -10.94 11.27
CA PHE A 325 -7.24 -11.35 11.69
C PHE A 325 -7.26 -12.87 11.90
N GLU A 326 -7.99 -13.33 12.91
CA GLU A 326 -8.24 -14.77 13.05
C GLU A 326 -9.04 -15.31 11.87
N PHE A 327 -8.61 -16.45 11.35
CA PHE A 327 -9.19 -17.09 10.16
C PHE A 327 -9.30 -18.60 10.34
N ASN A 328 -9.99 -19.02 11.41
CA ASN A 328 -10.15 -20.42 11.82
C ASN A 328 -11.28 -21.14 11.07
N ASP A 329 -11.44 -22.44 11.32
CA ASP A 329 -12.46 -23.29 10.68
C ASP A 329 -13.85 -22.64 10.63
N GLY A 330 -14.41 -22.61 9.43
CA GLY A 330 -15.70 -22.00 9.13
C GLY A 330 -15.66 -20.51 8.75
N ALA A 331 -14.51 -19.85 8.89
CA ALA A 331 -14.32 -18.48 8.42
C ALA A 331 -14.28 -18.45 6.89
N ILE A 332 -14.90 -17.44 6.30
CA ILE A 332 -14.93 -17.20 4.86
C ILE A 332 -14.42 -15.79 4.59
N ALA A 333 -13.44 -15.67 3.69
CA ALA A 333 -12.94 -14.41 3.18
C ALA A 333 -13.32 -14.27 1.71
N SER A 334 -13.96 -13.15 1.35
CA SER A 334 -14.11 -12.73 -0.04
C SER A 334 -13.12 -11.61 -0.33
N ILE A 335 -12.16 -11.91 -1.20
CA ILE A 335 -11.03 -11.07 -1.58
C ILE A 335 -11.30 -10.56 -2.99
N LEU A 336 -11.37 -9.24 -3.17
CA LEU A 336 -11.69 -8.65 -4.48
C LEU A 336 -11.00 -7.32 -4.69
N ILE A 337 -10.90 -6.92 -5.96
CA ILE A 337 -10.46 -5.57 -6.34
C ILE A 337 -11.68 -4.73 -6.70
N ASP A 338 -11.74 -3.54 -6.11
CA ASP A 338 -12.68 -2.49 -6.49
C ASP A 338 -11.90 -1.23 -6.88
N LYS A 339 -12.24 -0.64 -8.03
CA LYS A 339 -11.61 0.59 -8.54
C LYS A 339 -11.85 1.78 -7.62
N GLU A 340 -12.95 1.78 -6.86
CA GLU A 340 -13.23 2.84 -5.88
C GLU A 340 -12.23 2.84 -4.71
N ASP A 341 -11.63 1.69 -4.43
CA ASP A 341 -10.59 1.57 -3.41
C ASP A 341 -9.20 1.95 -3.94
N ALA A 342 -9.04 2.33 -5.21
CA ALA A 342 -7.72 2.66 -5.74
C ALA A 342 -7.08 3.86 -5.00
N LEU A 343 -5.80 3.74 -4.69
CA LEU A 343 -5.00 4.78 -4.06
C LEU A 343 -4.30 5.63 -5.13
N CYS A 344 -4.60 6.93 -5.18
CA CYS A 344 -3.86 7.86 -6.03
C CYS A 344 -2.51 8.17 -5.39
N THR A 345 -1.43 7.84 -6.10
CA THR A 345 -0.06 8.15 -5.68
C THR A 345 0.60 9.08 -6.68
N VAL A 346 1.51 9.93 -6.21
CA VAL A 346 2.29 10.83 -7.06
C VAL A 346 3.59 10.10 -7.43
N LEU A 347 3.85 9.95 -8.73
CA LEU A 347 5.14 9.56 -9.27
C LEU A 347 6.03 10.79 -9.33
N LEU A 348 7.20 10.70 -8.72
CA LEU A 348 8.22 11.74 -8.76
C LEU A 348 9.35 11.16 -9.60
N GLU A 349 9.57 11.71 -10.80
CA GLU A 349 10.76 11.39 -11.58
C GLU A 349 11.99 11.90 -10.83
N GLU A 350 13.00 11.04 -10.65
CA GLU A 350 14.28 11.35 -9.99
C GLU A 350 15.18 12.26 -10.85
#